data_AF-A0A8T4KPX6-F1
#
_entry.id   AF-A0A8T4KPX6-F1
#
_cell.length_a   1.000
_cell.length_b   1.000
_cell.length_c   1.000
_cell.angle_alpha   90.00
_cell.angle_beta   90.00
_cell.angle_gamma   90.00
#
_symmetry.space_group_name_H-M   'P 1'
#
loop_
_entity.id
_entity.type
_entity.pdbx_description
1 polymer ?
#
loop_
_entity_poly.entity_id
_entity_poly.type
_entity_poly.pdbx_seq_one_letter_code
_entity_poly.pdbx_strand_id
1 'polypeptide(L)'
;MKFNDYLTIAGCVIFFTGFLILIYGIDTGYIVNFQSMLLETMVQKTANTGTLGSIGILLGTFARIITGLVFLTVSLVFLIVHGALKGDKKTSIIAGLICGTLALFLFRFSPVSLCIFAGIILISLYINPLSNTYFQELRKWKYFRTGSHAVSRALMIFSLFLALGIFISVYTGNYGEIYINTLSETIANSAIDYKTLEKTIDEQYPGIPAEQKQAVINDFAVKTKAMAIENMKNSPIFNAYIRWLPVLSAVTVWFILELIKSLVLVNIGGAVSSVLTRVYIRILQK
;
A
#
# COMPACT_ATOMS: atom_id res chain seq x y z
N MET A 1 23.54 -20.22 19.49
CA MET A 1 22.84 -20.16 18.18
C MET A 1 23.73 -20.80 17.14
N LYS A 2 23.16 -21.58 16.22
CA LYS A 2 23.91 -22.22 15.11
C LYS A 2 24.16 -21.20 14.01
N PHE A 3 25.17 -21.41 13.16
CA PHE A 3 25.48 -20.54 12.02
C PHE A 3 24.25 -20.24 11.12
N ASN A 4 23.37 -21.23 10.94
CA ASN A 4 22.08 -21.10 10.25
C ASN A 4 21.17 -20.00 10.86
N ASP A 5 21.12 -19.92 12.19
CA ASP A 5 20.27 -18.94 12.88
C ASP A 5 20.70 -17.51 12.54
N TYR A 6 22.01 -17.25 12.52
CA TYR A 6 22.57 -15.94 12.19
C TYR A 6 22.31 -15.56 10.73
N LEU A 7 22.49 -16.51 9.79
CA LEU A 7 22.24 -16.27 8.37
C LEU A 7 20.75 -15.97 8.11
N THR A 8 19.85 -16.68 8.80
CA THR A 8 18.41 -16.46 8.71
C THR A 8 18.03 -15.09 9.23
N ILE A 9 18.50 -14.70 10.42
CA ILE A 9 18.23 -13.38 11.00
C ILE A 9 18.78 -12.27 10.09
N ALA A 10 20.03 -12.38 9.64
CA ALA A 10 20.65 -11.39 8.76
C ALA A 10 19.89 -11.23 7.44
N GLY A 11 19.53 -12.34 6.78
CA GLY A 11 18.72 -12.31 5.56
C GLY A 11 17.37 -11.63 5.78
N CYS A 12 16.67 -12.01 6.86
CA CYS A 12 15.39 -11.40 7.19
C CYS A 12 15.51 -9.89 7.39
N VAL A 13 16.50 -9.45 8.18
CA VAL A 13 16.73 -8.03 8.49
C VAL A 13 17.12 -7.25 7.23
N ILE A 14 18.02 -7.75 6.38
CA ILE A 14 18.45 -7.04 5.16
C ILE A 14 17.27 -6.83 4.22
N PHE A 15 16.55 -7.91 3.88
CA PHE A 15 15.42 -7.81 2.95
C PHE A 15 14.24 -7.02 3.55
N PHE A 16 13.95 -7.20 4.84
CA PHE A 16 12.89 -6.45 5.50
C PHE A 16 13.22 -4.97 5.61
N THR A 17 14.47 -4.62 5.92
CA THR A 17 14.92 -3.21 5.93
C THR A 17 14.83 -2.60 4.54
N GLY A 18 15.24 -3.34 3.49
CA GLY A 18 15.07 -2.89 2.09
C GLY A 18 13.61 -2.64 1.72
N PHE A 19 12.69 -3.54 2.14
CA PHE A 19 11.25 -3.32 2.04
C PHE A 19 10.84 -2.00 2.71
N LEU A 20 11.19 -1.81 3.98
CA LEU A 20 10.81 -0.62 4.75
C LEU A 20 11.35 0.67 4.13
N ILE A 21 12.61 0.70 3.69
CA ILE A 21 13.21 1.89 3.06
C ILE A 21 12.47 2.27 1.78
N LEU A 22 12.11 1.28 0.94
CA LEU A 22 11.38 1.51 -0.31
C LEU A 22 9.99 2.12 -0.06
N ILE A 23 9.37 1.79 1.07
CA ILE A 23 8.01 2.26 1.40
C ILE A 23 7.97 3.38 2.44
N TYR A 24 9.09 3.72 3.09
CA TYR A 24 9.18 4.77 4.12
C TYR A 24 8.69 6.14 3.61
N GLY A 25 8.82 6.39 2.30
CA GLY A 25 8.31 7.61 1.65
C GLY A 25 6.82 7.58 1.29
N ILE A 26 6.12 6.45 1.49
CA ILE A 26 4.69 6.32 1.25
C ILE A 26 3.98 6.64 2.57
N ASP A 27 3.72 7.93 2.80
CA ASP A 27 3.01 8.39 3.99
C ASP A 27 1.57 7.84 4.04
N THR A 28 1.03 7.70 5.25
CA THR A 28 -0.38 7.36 5.50
C THR A 28 -1.32 8.31 4.76
N GLY A 29 -1.00 9.61 4.72
CA GLY A 29 -1.74 10.59 3.92
C GLY A 29 -1.77 10.25 2.43
N TYR A 30 -0.72 9.63 1.90
CA TYR A 30 -0.66 9.15 0.52
C TYR A 30 -1.53 7.90 0.30
N ILE A 31 -1.60 6.98 1.26
CA ILE A 31 -2.47 5.79 1.19
C ILE A 31 -3.94 6.20 1.19
N VAL A 32 -4.31 7.19 2.01
CA VAL A 32 -5.69 7.71 2.07
C VAL A 32 -6.01 8.53 0.82
N ASN A 33 -5.07 9.38 0.38
CA ASN A 33 -5.23 10.16 -0.84
C ASN A 33 -5.03 9.33 -2.11
N PHE A 34 -4.66 8.06 -2.04
CA PHE A 34 -4.52 7.20 -3.22
C PHE A 34 -5.84 7.09 -4.00
N GLN A 35 -6.96 7.00 -3.29
CA GLN A 35 -8.29 7.04 -3.91
C GLN A 35 -8.57 8.41 -4.54
N SER A 36 -8.21 9.51 -3.85
CA SER A 36 -8.32 10.86 -4.40
C SER A 36 -7.40 11.08 -5.60
N MET A 37 -6.21 10.49 -5.63
CA MET A 37 -5.23 10.60 -6.69
C MET A 37 -5.65 9.77 -7.91
N LEU A 38 -6.27 8.61 -7.71
CA LEU A 38 -6.94 7.85 -8.77
C LEU A 38 -8.08 8.65 -9.37
N LEU A 39 -8.95 9.22 -8.53
CA LEU A 39 -10.04 10.09 -8.96
C LEU A 39 -9.52 11.33 -9.68
N GLU A 40 -8.52 12.01 -9.14
CA GLU A 40 -7.85 13.16 -9.75
C GLU A 40 -7.26 12.78 -11.11
N THR A 41 -6.60 11.63 -11.22
CA THR A 41 -6.07 11.15 -12.51
C THR A 41 -7.20 10.81 -13.50
N MET A 42 -8.33 10.28 -13.02
CA MET A 42 -9.52 10.00 -13.85
C MET A 42 -10.30 11.26 -14.23
N VAL A 43 -10.29 12.29 -13.39
CA VAL A 43 -11.04 13.53 -13.54
C VAL A 43 -10.22 14.57 -14.32
N GLN A 44 -8.93 14.71 -14.04
CA GLN A 44 -7.99 15.52 -14.85
C GLN A 44 -7.82 14.97 -16.27
N LYS A 45 -8.09 13.68 -16.49
CA LYS A 45 -8.27 13.09 -17.83
C LYS A 45 -9.36 13.78 -18.65
N THR A 46 -10.32 14.43 -17.99
CA THR A 46 -11.38 15.23 -18.62
C THR A 46 -10.94 16.69 -18.88
N ALA A 47 -9.82 17.15 -18.30
CA ALA A 47 -9.48 18.56 -18.17
C ALA A 47 -8.04 18.97 -18.61
N ASN A 48 -7.42 18.30 -19.60
CA ASN A 48 -6.18 18.73 -20.30
C ASN A 48 -4.80 18.48 -19.65
N THR A 49 -4.56 17.38 -18.91
CA THR A 49 -3.18 16.91 -18.65
C THR A 49 -2.80 15.68 -19.50
N GLY A 50 -1.61 15.73 -20.11
CA GLY A 50 -1.10 14.69 -21.02
C GLY A 50 -1.07 13.31 -20.35
N THR A 51 -1.82 12.38 -20.92
CA THR A 51 -2.16 11.05 -20.39
C THR A 51 -0.95 10.23 -19.92
N LEU A 52 0.23 10.46 -20.50
CA LEU A 52 1.44 9.70 -20.24
C LEU A 52 2.16 10.12 -18.94
N GLY A 53 2.12 11.40 -18.56
CA GLY A 53 2.82 11.90 -17.38
C GLY A 53 2.19 11.40 -16.07
N SER A 54 0.87 11.49 -15.97
CA SER A 54 0.12 11.04 -14.78
C SER A 54 0.11 9.51 -14.65
N ILE A 55 0.08 8.77 -15.77
CA ILE A 55 0.26 7.31 -15.78
C ILE A 55 1.67 6.93 -15.31
N GLY A 56 2.71 7.68 -15.72
CA GLY A 56 4.08 7.46 -15.28
C GLY A 56 4.28 7.58 -13.77
N ILE A 57 3.66 8.60 -13.15
CA ILE A 57 3.72 8.81 -11.70
C ILE A 57 3.00 7.67 -10.95
N LEU A 58 1.81 7.28 -11.41
CA LEU A 58 1.02 6.18 -10.82
C LEU A 58 1.78 4.84 -10.93
N LEU A 59 2.30 4.51 -12.11
CA LEU A 59 3.05 3.28 -12.34
C LEU A 59 4.36 3.23 -11.53
N GLY A 60 5.06 4.36 -11.40
CA GLY A 60 6.28 4.45 -10.60
C GLY A 60 6.05 4.11 -9.13
N THR A 61 4.97 4.61 -8.53
CA THR A 61 4.61 4.31 -7.15
C THR A 61 4.15 2.86 -6.98
N PHE A 62 3.34 2.35 -7.91
CA PHE A 62 2.96 0.93 -7.93
C PHE A 62 4.18 0.00 -8.02
N ALA A 63 5.15 0.34 -8.86
CA ALA A 63 6.39 -0.41 -8.99
C ALA A 63 7.19 -0.43 -7.67
N ARG A 64 7.25 0.68 -6.93
CA ARG A 64 7.89 0.73 -5.60
C ARG A 64 7.21 -0.18 -4.59
N ILE A 65 5.87 -0.16 -4.53
CA ILE A 65 5.09 -1.03 -3.63
C ILE A 65 5.32 -2.50 -3.99
N ILE A 66 5.20 -2.87 -5.26
CA ILE A 66 5.42 -4.25 -5.72
C ILE A 66 6.84 -4.70 -5.40
N THR A 67 7.85 -3.88 -5.67
CA THR A 67 9.25 -4.19 -5.36
C THR A 67 9.44 -4.38 -3.86
N GLY A 68 8.87 -3.50 -3.03
CA GLY A 68 8.88 -3.66 -1.58
C GLY A 68 8.26 -5.00 -1.15
N LEU A 69 7.10 -5.36 -1.69
CA LEU A 69 6.44 -6.63 -1.36
C LEU A 69 7.25 -7.86 -1.80
N VAL A 70 8.05 -7.75 -2.86
CA VAL A 70 9.01 -8.80 -3.26
C VAL A 70 10.09 -8.95 -2.17
N PHE A 71 10.65 -7.86 -1.67
CA PHE A 71 11.64 -7.88 -0.58
C PHE A 71 11.05 -8.50 0.70
N LEU A 72 9.82 -8.12 1.06
CA LEU A 72 9.08 -8.73 2.16
C LEU A 72 8.91 -10.24 1.95
N THR A 73 8.52 -10.65 0.75
CA THR A 73 8.35 -12.06 0.38
C THR A 73 9.65 -12.84 0.55
N VAL A 74 10.77 -12.31 0.05
CA VAL A 74 12.08 -12.95 0.19
C VAL A 74 12.48 -13.08 1.66
N SER A 75 12.26 -12.04 2.46
CA SER A 75 12.49 -12.07 3.92
C SER A 75 11.71 -13.21 4.59
N LEU A 76 10.41 -13.35 4.27
CA LEU A 76 9.58 -14.44 4.78
C LEU A 76 10.08 -15.82 4.36
N VAL A 77 10.61 -15.95 3.14
CA VAL A 77 11.16 -17.24 2.66
C VAL A 77 12.34 -17.71 3.52
N PHE A 78 13.20 -16.81 4.03
CA PHE A 78 14.26 -17.21 4.95
C PHE A 78 13.70 -17.89 6.22
N LEU A 79 12.66 -17.31 6.83
CA LEU A 79 11.98 -17.91 7.98
C LEU A 79 11.31 -19.24 7.62
N ILE A 80 10.68 -19.33 6.45
CA ILE A 80 10.01 -20.55 5.98
C ILE A 80 11.02 -21.68 5.75
N VAL A 81 12.16 -21.41 5.13
CA VAL A 81 13.21 -22.42 4.90
C VAL A 81 13.80 -22.87 6.23
N HIS A 82 14.03 -21.94 7.16
CA HIS A 82 14.48 -22.28 8.51
C HIS A 82 13.50 -23.23 9.22
N GLY A 83 12.20 -22.92 9.21
CA GLY A 83 11.17 -23.77 9.81
C GLY A 83 10.99 -25.13 9.12
N ALA A 84 11.03 -25.15 7.78
CA ALA A 84 10.98 -26.38 6.99
C ALA A 84 12.13 -27.35 7.34
N LEU A 85 13.31 -26.82 7.69
CA LEU A 85 14.47 -27.60 8.10
C LEU A 85 14.53 -27.84 9.63
N LYS A 86 13.38 -27.75 10.32
CA LYS A 86 13.24 -27.94 11.78
C LYS A 86 14.09 -26.97 12.62
N GLY A 87 14.24 -25.74 12.14
CA GLY A 87 14.87 -24.65 12.89
C GLY A 87 14.10 -24.28 14.15
N ASP A 88 14.80 -23.74 15.15
CA ASP A 88 14.19 -23.32 16.42
C ASP A 88 13.20 -22.17 16.21
N LYS A 89 12.03 -22.25 16.87
CA LYS A 89 11.01 -21.20 16.91
C LYS A 89 11.55 -19.90 17.50
N LYS A 90 12.52 -19.97 18.41
CA LYS A 90 13.14 -18.78 19.02
C LYS A 90 13.76 -17.86 17.98
N THR A 91 14.43 -18.42 16.95
CA THR A 91 15.05 -17.65 15.87
C THR A 91 14.02 -16.82 15.10
N SER A 92 12.86 -17.40 14.78
CA SER A 92 11.79 -16.68 14.08
C SER A 92 11.20 -15.56 14.92
N ILE A 93 11.00 -15.78 16.21
CA ILE A 93 10.49 -14.76 17.14
C ILE A 93 11.48 -13.59 17.24
N ILE A 94 12.79 -13.88 17.37
CA ILE A 94 13.84 -12.84 17.44
C ILE A 94 13.88 -12.02 16.15
N ALA A 95 13.87 -12.68 14.99
CA ALA A 95 13.81 -12.00 13.70
C ALA A 95 12.56 -11.11 13.57
N GLY A 96 11.41 -11.63 14.00
CA GLY A 96 10.15 -10.90 14.05
C GLY A 96 10.18 -9.68 14.95
N LEU A 97 10.75 -9.80 16.15
CA LEU A 97 10.90 -8.69 17.10
C LEU A 97 11.80 -7.58 16.54
N ILE A 98 12.94 -7.95 15.94
CA ILE A 98 13.86 -6.98 15.33
C ILE A 98 13.17 -6.26 14.16
N CYS A 99 12.59 -7.03 13.23
CA CYS A 99 11.90 -6.49 12.06
C CYS A 99 10.68 -5.63 12.44
N GLY A 100 9.86 -6.11 13.37
CA GLY A 100 8.71 -5.36 13.88
C GLY A 100 9.15 -4.05 14.54
N THR A 101 10.18 -4.09 15.39
CA THR A 101 10.67 -2.88 16.07
C THR A 101 11.22 -1.86 15.06
N LEU A 102 11.96 -2.31 14.04
CA LEU A 102 12.39 -1.47 12.92
C LEU A 102 11.19 -0.80 12.21
N ALA A 103 10.09 -1.53 12.01
CA ALA A 103 8.88 -0.98 11.41
C ALA A 103 8.25 0.14 12.27
N LEU A 104 8.26 0.02 13.61
CA LEU A 104 7.74 1.06 14.51
C LEU A 104 8.55 2.37 14.40
N PHE A 105 9.88 2.27 14.35
CA PHE A 105 10.75 3.44 14.22
C PHE A 105 10.60 4.12 12.85
N LEU A 106 10.56 3.34 11.77
CA LEU A 106 10.45 3.87 10.42
C LEU A 106 9.06 4.47 10.15
N PHE A 107 7.98 3.92 10.70
CA PHE A 107 6.62 4.46 10.48
C PHE A 107 6.13 5.43 11.57
N ARG A 108 7.06 6.06 12.31
CA ARG A 108 6.80 7.13 13.29
C ARG A 108 5.64 6.83 14.25
N PHE A 109 5.63 5.65 14.90
CA PHE A 109 4.63 5.27 15.91
C PHE A 109 3.17 5.62 15.53
N SER A 110 2.78 5.32 14.30
CA SER A 110 1.40 5.46 13.80
C SER A 110 0.55 4.22 14.08
N PRO A 111 -0.80 4.31 14.03
CA PRO A 111 -1.67 3.14 14.13
C PRO A 111 -1.36 2.04 13.11
N VAL A 112 -0.97 2.43 11.88
CA VAL A 112 -0.47 1.52 10.84
C VAL A 112 0.78 0.78 11.31
N SER A 113 1.76 1.49 11.88
CA SER A 113 3.00 0.87 12.36
C SER A 113 2.76 -0.16 13.47
N LEU A 114 1.82 0.12 14.39
CA LEU A 114 1.44 -0.78 15.47
C LEU A 114 0.77 -2.05 14.94
N CYS A 115 -0.12 -1.91 13.95
CA CYS A 115 -0.76 -3.06 13.34
C CYS A 115 0.24 -3.89 12.52
N ILE A 116 1.15 -3.26 11.77
CA ILE A 116 2.24 -3.95 11.07
C ILE A 116 3.12 -4.71 12.06
N PHE A 117 3.49 -4.09 13.19
CA PHE A 117 4.25 -4.74 14.26
C PHE A 117 3.53 -5.99 14.75
N ALA A 118 2.26 -5.87 15.14
CA ALA A 118 1.45 -7.00 15.61
C ALA A 118 1.36 -8.12 14.55
N GLY A 119 1.16 -7.75 13.28
CA GLY A 119 1.13 -8.69 12.16
C GLY A 119 2.45 -9.45 11.98
N ILE A 120 3.60 -8.77 12.04
CA ILE A 120 4.92 -9.39 11.93
C ILE A 120 5.20 -10.36 13.07
N ILE A 121 4.84 -9.99 14.30
CA ILE A 121 4.97 -10.87 15.47
C ILE A 121 4.10 -12.12 15.29
N LEU A 122 2.85 -11.94 14.86
CA LEU A 122 1.94 -13.06 14.63
C LEU A 122 2.47 -13.99 13.52
N ILE A 123 2.93 -13.44 12.39
CA ILE A 123 3.57 -14.23 11.33
C ILE A 123 4.77 -15.00 11.89
N SER A 124 5.63 -14.35 12.66
CA SER A 124 6.86 -14.96 13.21
C SER A 124 6.58 -16.10 14.18
N LEU A 125 5.44 -16.07 14.88
CA LEU A 125 5.00 -17.14 15.77
C LEU A 125 4.47 -18.38 15.01
N TYR A 126 3.79 -18.17 13.87
CA TYR A 126 3.09 -19.22 13.14
C TYR A 126 3.84 -19.76 11.92
N ILE A 127 4.78 -19.00 11.34
CA ILE A 127 5.42 -19.38 10.06
C ILE A 127 6.30 -20.63 10.18
N ASN A 128 6.99 -20.79 11.32
CA ASN A 128 7.83 -21.97 11.58
C ASN A 128 7.03 -23.28 11.68
N PRO A 129 6.00 -23.40 12.56
CA PRO A 129 5.22 -24.64 12.64
C PRO A 129 4.47 -24.93 11.34
N LEU A 130 3.97 -23.90 10.66
CA LEU A 130 3.24 -24.04 9.40
C LEU A 130 4.14 -24.55 8.26
N SER A 131 5.34 -23.98 8.13
CA SER A 131 6.33 -24.42 7.13
C SER A 131 6.83 -25.86 7.38
N ASN A 132 7.06 -26.24 8.64
CA ASN A 132 7.42 -27.62 8.99
C ASN A 132 6.32 -28.61 8.59
N THR A 133 5.05 -28.29 8.89
CA THR A 133 3.90 -29.12 8.53
C THR A 133 3.82 -29.31 7.02
N TYR A 134 3.86 -28.21 6.26
CA TYR A 134 3.86 -28.27 4.79
C TYR A 134 5.05 -29.04 4.23
N PHE A 135 6.24 -28.90 4.81
CA PHE A 135 7.40 -29.65 4.39
C PHE A 135 7.21 -31.17 4.58
N GLN A 136 6.55 -31.61 5.65
CA GLN A 136 6.33 -33.04 5.89
C GLN A 136 5.23 -33.62 5.00
N GLU A 137 4.16 -32.87 4.75
CA GLU A 137 2.98 -33.36 4.05
C GLU A 137 3.10 -33.33 2.52
N LEU A 138 3.87 -32.37 1.96
CA LEU A 138 3.93 -32.17 0.51
C LEU A 138 4.92 -33.12 -0.16
N ARG A 139 4.42 -33.99 -1.05
CA ARG A 139 5.23 -35.00 -1.77
C ARG A 139 5.87 -34.49 -3.07
N LYS A 140 5.10 -33.86 -3.96
CA LYS A 140 5.58 -33.34 -5.25
C LYS A 140 5.96 -31.87 -5.13
N TRP A 141 7.10 -31.47 -5.72
CA TRP A 141 7.59 -30.08 -5.73
C TRP A 141 7.63 -29.48 -4.31
N LYS A 142 8.02 -30.32 -3.35
CA LYS A 142 7.94 -30.07 -1.91
C LYS A 142 8.48 -28.70 -1.53
N TYR A 143 9.71 -28.36 -1.95
CA TYR A 143 10.33 -27.08 -1.63
C TYR A 143 9.56 -25.87 -2.18
N PHE A 144 9.11 -25.94 -3.43
CA PHE A 144 8.32 -24.87 -4.05
C PHE A 144 6.97 -24.70 -3.34
N ARG A 145 6.25 -25.80 -3.11
CA ARG A 145 4.91 -25.75 -2.51
C ARG A 145 4.95 -25.33 -1.04
N THR A 146 5.95 -25.76 -0.26
CA THR A 146 6.14 -25.29 1.12
C THR A 146 6.31 -23.77 1.15
N GLY A 147 7.18 -23.22 0.29
CA GLY A 147 7.37 -21.77 0.14
C GLY A 147 6.09 -21.04 -0.25
N SER A 148 5.47 -21.48 -1.36
CA SER A 148 4.25 -20.91 -1.93
C SER A 148 3.10 -20.83 -0.91
N HIS A 149 2.78 -21.94 -0.22
CA HIS A 149 1.67 -21.97 0.73
C HIS A 149 1.96 -21.17 2.00
N ALA A 150 3.17 -21.27 2.55
CA ALA A 150 3.54 -20.56 3.77
C ALA A 150 3.61 -19.04 3.53
N VAL A 151 4.20 -18.58 2.42
CA VAL A 151 4.20 -17.17 1.99
C VAL A 151 2.76 -16.67 1.81
N SER A 152 1.90 -17.45 1.15
CA SER A 152 0.50 -17.04 0.95
C SER A 152 -0.24 -16.78 2.26
N ARG A 153 0.00 -17.58 3.30
CA ARG A 153 -0.62 -17.40 4.63
C ARG A 153 0.00 -16.23 5.39
N ALA A 154 1.32 -16.08 5.35
CA ALA A 154 2.01 -14.94 5.96
C ALA A 154 1.57 -13.60 5.35
N LEU A 155 1.54 -13.51 4.02
CA LEU A 155 1.12 -12.28 3.32
C LEU A 155 -0.37 -11.98 3.52
N MET A 156 -1.23 -12.98 3.69
CA MET A 156 -2.63 -12.76 4.07
C MET A 156 -2.74 -12.11 5.45
N ILE A 157 -2.01 -12.64 6.45
CA ILE A 157 -1.94 -12.04 7.79
C ILE A 157 -1.41 -10.61 7.71
N PHE A 158 -0.30 -10.40 7.00
CA PHE A 158 0.28 -9.07 6.80
C PHE A 158 -0.73 -8.10 6.20
N SER A 159 -1.44 -8.51 5.14
CA SER A 159 -2.42 -7.67 4.44
C SER A 159 -3.62 -7.33 5.31
N LEU A 160 -4.09 -8.26 6.14
CA LEU A 160 -5.18 -8.02 7.10
C LEU A 160 -4.78 -7.00 8.17
N PHE A 161 -3.58 -7.15 8.75
CA PHE A 161 -3.09 -6.21 9.75
C PHE A 161 -2.80 -4.82 9.15
N LEU A 162 -2.28 -4.75 7.93
CA LEU A 162 -2.10 -3.49 7.22
C LEU A 162 -3.46 -2.80 6.96
N ALA A 163 -4.46 -3.56 6.49
CA ALA A 163 -5.81 -3.04 6.27
C ALA A 163 -6.45 -2.56 7.58
N LEU A 164 -6.27 -3.29 8.68
CA LEU A 164 -6.72 -2.86 10.01
C LEU A 164 -6.04 -1.56 10.45
N GLY A 165 -4.74 -1.45 10.23
CA GLY A 165 -3.98 -0.22 10.52
C GLY A 165 -4.49 0.98 9.73
N ILE A 166 -4.80 0.78 8.44
CA ILE A 166 -5.39 1.82 7.57
C ILE A 166 -6.79 2.20 8.06
N PHE A 167 -7.63 1.20 8.37
CA PHE A 167 -8.97 1.45 8.92
C PHE A 167 -8.90 2.33 10.16
N ILE A 168 -8.05 1.97 11.14
CA ILE A 168 -7.88 2.73 12.38
C ILE A 168 -7.36 4.14 12.04
N SER A 169 -6.33 4.27 11.20
CA SER A 169 -5.75 5.56 10.85
C SER A 169 -6.75 6.49 10.16
N VAL A 170 -7.59 5.99 9.24
CA VAL A 170 -8.63 6.80 8.59
C VAL A 170 -9.76 7.13 9.56
N TYR A 171 -10.11 6.20 10.44
CA TYR A 171 -11.18 6.38 11.42
C TYR A 171 -10.82 7.36 12.55
N THR A 172 -9.57 7.34 13.03
CA THR A 172 -9.14 8.13 14.19
C THR A 172 -8.44 9.45 13.85
N GLY A 173 -7.93 9.62 12.63
CA GLY A 173 -7.26 10.86 12.22
C GLY A 173 -8.19 11.88 11.56
N ASN A 174 -7.76 13.15 11.52
CA ASN A 174 -8.36 14.21 10.67
C ASN A 174 -8.19 13.93 9.15
N TYR A 175 -7.84 12.71 8.76
CA TYR A 175 -7.74 12.29 7.36
C TYR A 175 -9.08 12.36 6.64
N GLY A 176 -10.20 12.21 7.35
CA GLY A 176 -11.52 12.51 6.79
C GLY A 176 -11.60 13.95 6.26
N GLU A 177 -11.13 14.94 7.03
CA GLU A 177 -11.13 16.34 6.61
C GLU A 177 -10.11 16.61 5.49
N ILE A 178 -8.90 16.06 5.58
CA ILE A 178 -7.88 16.21 4.53
C ILE A 178 -8.38 15.61 3.22
N TYR A 179 -9.00 14.44 3.28
CA TYR A 179 -9.56 13.75 2.14
C TYR A 179 -10.78 14.51 1.57
N ILE A 180 -11.70 14.98 2.42
CA ILE A 180 -12.83 15.83 2.01
C ILE A 180 -12.31 17.07 1.30
N ASN A 181 -11.34 17.78 1.87
CA ASN A 181 -10.82 19.01 1.30
C ASN A 181 -10.11 18.75 -0.03
N THR A 182 -9.27 17.73 -0.11
CA THR A 182 -8.56 17.35 -1.34
C THR A 182 -9.55 16.92 -2.43
N LEU A 183 -10.50 16.03 -2.10
CA LEU A 183 -11.48 15.54 -3.06
C LEU A 183 -12.44 16.64 -3.53
N SER A 184 -12.90 17.48 -2.60
CA SER A 184 -13.77 18.62 -2.92
C SER A 184 -13.03 19.62 -3.80
N GLU A 185 -11.75 19.86 -3.53
CA GLU A 185 -10.91 20.73 -4.36
C GLU A 185 -10.67 20.15 -5.75
N THR A 186 -10.34 18.86 -5.86
CA THR A 186 -10.17 18.18 -7.14
C THR A 186 -11.43 18.24 -8.00
N ILE A 187 -12.59 17.91 -7.42
CA ILE A 187 -13.87 17.93 -8.14
C ILE A 187 -14.24 19.37 -8.51
N ALA A 188 -14.11 20.32 -7.58
CA ALA A 188 -14.45 21.71 -7.86
C ALA A 188 -13.54 22.33 -8.93
N ASN A 189 -12.24 21.98 -8.95
CA ASN A 189 -11.33 22.39 -10.02
C ASN A 189 -11.71 21.77 -11.37
N SER A 190 -12.28 20.55 -11.38
CA SER A 190 -12.75 19.89 -12.61
C SER A 190 -14.08 20.39 -13.14
N ALA A 191 -14.91 21.00 -12.27
CA ALA A 191 -16.17 21.62 -12.66
C ALA A 191 -15.96 22.96 -13.41
N ILE A 192 -14.75 23.53 -13.35
CA ILE A 192 -14.41 24.79 -13.99
C ILE A 192 -13.95 24.51 -15.42
N ASP A 193 -14.86 24.67 -16.38
CA ASP A 193 -14.50 24.79 -17.79
C ASP A 193 -14.27 26.26 -18.14
N TYR A 194 -12.99 26.67 -18.14
CA TYR A 194 -12.58 28.03 -18.47
C TYR A 194 -13.04 28.49 -19.86
N LYS A 195 -13.18 27.58 -20.84
CA LYS A 195 -13.64 27.95 -22.19
C LYS A 195 -15.13 28.28 -22.21
N THR A 196 -15.92 27.50 -21.48
CA THR A 196 -17.36 27.77 -21.33
C THR A 196 -17.62 29.02 -20.48
N LEU A 197 -16.82 29.24 -19.43
CA LEU A 197 -16.84 30.47 -18.64
C LEU A 197 -16.50 31.71 -19.47
N GLU A 198 -15.45 31.62 -20.28
CA GLU A 198 -15.03 32.71 -21.16
C GLU A 198 -16.13 33.08 -22.16
N LYS A 199 -16.74 32.08 -22.80
CA LYS A 199 -17.87 32.28 -23.72
C LYS A 199 -19.10 32.89 -23.03
N THR A 200 -19.43 32.43 -21.83
CA THR A 200 -20.56 32.96 -21.04
C THR A 200 -20.34 34.43 -20.65
N ILE A 201 -19.11 34.79 -20.31
CA ILE A 201 -18.75 36.17 -19.97
C ILE A 201 -18.75 37.07 -21.21
N ASP A 202 -18.28 36.58 -22.36
CA ASP A 202 -18.36 37.31 -23.63
C ASP A 202 -19.81 37.58 -24.07
N GLU A 203 -20.73 36.65 -23.78
CA GLU A 203 -22.16 36.79 -24.04
C GLU A 203 -22.86 37.73 -23.05
N GLN A 204 -22.48 37.72 -21.76
CA GLN A 204 -23.11 38.53 -20.71
C GLN A 204 -22.53 39.95 -20.59
N TYR A 205 -21.27 40.15 -20.93
CA TYR A 205 -20.57 41.43 -20.82
C TYR A 205 -19.79 41.77 -22.10
N PRO A 206 -20.49 42.09 -23.20
CA PRO A 206 -19.85 42.38 -24.47
C PRO A 206 -18.95 43.62 -24.37
N GLY A 207 -17.68 43.47 -24.78
CA GLY A 207 -16.73 44.59 -24.90
C GLY A 207 -15.88 44.88 -23.65
N ILE A 208 -15.85 43.99 -22.65
CA ILE A 208 -14.94 44.15 -21.49
C ILE A 208 -13.46 44.13 -21.96
N PRO A 209 -12.60 45.04 -21.46
CA PRO A 209 -11.16 45.02 -21.71
C PRO A 209 -10.51 43.71 -21.23
N ALA A 210 -9.55 43.17 -22.00
CA ALA A 210 -8.93 41.86 -21.74
C ALA A 210 -8.37 41.69 -20.30
N GLU A 211 -7.78 42.74 -19.73
CA GLU A 211 -7.25 42.73 -18.36
C GLU A 211 -8.37 42.62 -17.30
N GLN A 212 -9.52 43.25 -17.54
CA GLN A 212 -10.69 43.15 -16.67
C GLN A 212 -11.43 41.83 -16.88
N LYS A 213 -11.42 41.29 -18.12
CA LYS A 213 -12.01 39.99 -18.46
C LYS A 213 -11.40 38.87 -17.62
N GLN A 214 -10.08 38.84 -17.50
CA GLN A 214 -9.39 37.81 -16.72
C GLN A 214 -9.72 37.90 -15.22
N ALA A 215 -9.85 39.12 -14.68
CA ALA A 215 -10.25 39.32 -13.28
C ALA A 215 -11.69 38.80 -13.02
N VAL A 216 -12.61 39.06 -13.95
CA VAL A 216 -14.00 38.57 -13.88
C VAL A 216 -14.06 37.05 -14.01
N ILE A 217 -13.32 36.44 -14.95
CA ILE A 217 -13.21 34.98 -15.09
C ILE A 217 -12.71 34.34 -13.78
N ASN A 218 -11.68 34.92 -13.16
CA ASN A 218 -11.12 34.41 -11.91
C ASN A 218 -12.12 34.51 -10.75
N ASP A 219 -12.86 35.62 -10.63
CA ASP A 219 -13.90 35.78 -9.60
C ASP A 219 -15.05 34.78 -9.76
N PHE A 220 -15.52 34.59 -11.00
CA PHE A 220 -16.54 33.57 -11.31
C PHE A 220 -16.04 32.15 -11.04
N ALA A 221 -14.77 31.84 -11.37
CA ALA A 221 -14.16 30.55 -11.09
C ALA A 221 -14.09 30.28 -9.58
N VAL A 222 -13.69 31.28 -8.77
CA VAL A 222 -13.66 31.17 -7.30
C VAL A 222 -15.07 30.94 -6.72
N LYS A 223 -16.07 31.70 -7.17
CA LYS A 223 -17.47 31.52 -6.73
C LYS A 223 -18.04 30.16 -7.12
N THR A 224 -17.77 29.71 -8.35
CA THR A 224 -18.20 28.39 -8.84
C THR A 224 -17.54 27.28 -8.04
N LYS A 225 -16.25 27.42 -7.72
CA LYS A 225 -15.52 26.47 -6.85
C LYS A 225 -16.15 26.40 -5.46
N ALA A 226 -16.42 27.55 -4.84
CA ALA A 226 -17.04 27.61 -3.51
C ALA A 226 -18.42 26.95 -3.49
N MET A 227 -19.27 27.25 -4.48
CA MET A 227 -20.61 26.68 -4.61
C MET A 227 -20.56 25.16 -4.86
N ALA A 228 -19.64 24.68 -5.69
CA ALA A 228 -19.46 23.24 -5.92
C ALA A 228 -19.05 22.50 -4.63
N ILE A 229 -18.12 23.07 -3.85
CA ILE A 229 -17.70 22.52 -2.56
C ILE A 229 -18.87 22.48 -1.56
N GLU A 230 -19.65 23.56 -1.49
CA GLU A 230 -20.82 23.63 -0.60
C GLU A 230 -21.88 22.59 -1.00
N ASN A 231 -22.21 22.49 -2.28
CA ASN A 231 -23.15 21.48 -2.80
C ASN A 231 -22.67 20.05 -2.52
N MET A 232 -21.37 19.78 -2.59
CA MET A 232 -20.80 18.48 -2.23
C MET A 232 -20.92 18.19 -0.73
N LYS A 233 -20.58 19.15 0.13
CA LYS A 233 -20.69 18.98 1.59
C LYS A 233 -22.14 18.76 2.02
N ASN A 234 -23.09 19.35 1.32
CA ASN A 234 -24.52 19.18 1.57
C ASN A 234 -25.11 17.91 0.91
N SER A 235 -24.36 17.20 0.05
CA SER A 235 -24.85 16.02 -0.65
C SER A 235 -24.97 14.80 0.28
N PRO A 236 -26.16 14.16 0.36
CA PRO A 236 -26.34 12.93 1.14
C PRO A 236 -25.44 11.79 0.67
N ILE A 237 -25.17 11.70 -0.64
CA ILE A 237 -24.32 10.65 -1.23
C ILE A 237 -22.86 10.86 -0.83
N PHE A 238 -22.38 12.10 -0.87
CA PHE A 238 -21.02 12.44 -0.48
C PHE A 238 -20.78 12.17 1.01
N ASN A 239 -21.72 12.58 1.86
CA ASN A 239 -21.66 12.30 3.30
C ASN A 239 -21.72 10.80 3.61
N ALA A 240 -22.52 10.02 2.87
CA ALA A 240 -22.51 8.57 2.98
C ALA A 240 -21.17 7.96 2.56
N TYR A 241 -20.56 8.43 1.46
CA TYR A 241 -19.26 7.97 1.00
C TYR A 241 -18.15 8.23 2.03
N ILE A 242 -18.09 9.45 2.57
CA ILE A 242 -17.12 9.82 3.62
C ILE A 242 -17.28 8.95 4.86
N ARG A 243 -18.52 8.65 5.28
CA ARG A 243 -18.78 7.77 6.43
C ARG A 243 -18.23 6.36 6.23
N TRP A 244 -18.27 5.85 5.00
CA TRP A 244 -17.76 4.52 4.64
C TRP A 244 -16.29 4.52 4.21
N LEU A 245 -15.66 5.69 4.09
CA LEU A 245 -14.29 5.86 3.64
C LEU A 245 -13.26 5.00 4.41
N PRO A 246 -13.31 4.87 5.76
CA PRO A 246 -12.37 4.01 6.48
C PRO A 246 -12.45 2.55 6.03
N VAL A 247 -13.66 2.04 5.82
CA VAL A 247 -13.91 0.67 5.39
C VAL A 247 -13.48 0.49 3.93
N LEU A 248 -13.90 1.40 3.05
CA LEU A 248 -13.60 1.33 1.63
C LEU A 248 -12.08 1.39 1.37
N SER A 249 -11.36 2.25 2.10
CA SER A 249 -9.90 2.39 2.00
C SER A 249 -9.20 1.09 2.41
N ALA A 250 -9.58 0.53 3.56
CA ALA A 250 -9.00 -0.72 4.06
C ALA A 250 -9.28 -1.92 3.13
N VAL A 251 -10.53 -2.07 2.67
CA VAL A 251 -10.93 -3.16 1.77
C VAL A 251 -10.23 -3.03 0.41
N THR A 252 -10.11 -1.82 -0.13
CA THR A 252 -9.42 -1.58 -1.41
C THR A 252 -7.96 -2.02 -1.33
N VAL A 253 -7.24 -1.57 -0.30
CA VAL A 253 -5.83 -1.93 -0.12
C VAL A 253 -5.68 -3.44 0.10
N TRP A 254 -6.53 -4.04 0.94
CA TRP A 254 -6.52 -5.48 1.16
C TRP A 254 -6.72 -6.28 -0.14
N PHE A 255 -7.71 -5.91 -0.95
CA PHE A 255 -8.02 -6.58 -2.20
C PHE A 255 -6.86 -6.47 -3.22
N ILE A 256 -6.28 -5.28 -3.36
CA ILE A 256 -5.12 -5.06 -4.25
C ILE A 256 -3.93 -5.91 -3.80
N LEU A 257 -3.62 -5.93 -2.51
CA LEU A 257 -2.53 -6.75 -1.98
C LEU A 257 -2.79 -8.24 -2.18
N GLU A 258 -4.03 -8.68 -2.03
CA GLU A 258 -4.42 -10.07 -2.26
C GLU A 258 -4.32 -10.50 -3.73
N LEU A 259 -4.66 -9.60 -4.63
CA LEU A 259 -4.48 -9.79 -6.06
C LEU A 259 -2.99 -9.89 -6.43
N ILE A 260 -2.16 -8.95 -5.94
CA ILE A 260 -0.69 -8.97 -6.15
C ILE A 260 -0.08 -10.25 -5.54
N LYS A 261 -0.52 -10.64 -4.35
CA LYS A 261 -0.10 -11.86 -3.67
C LYS A 261 -0.31 -13.08 -4.57
N SER A 262 -1.54 -13.23 -5.06
CA SER A 262 -1.99 -14.40 -5.81
C SER A 262 -1.35 -14.48 -7.20
N LEU A 263 -1.16 -13.35 -7.88
CA LEU A 263 -0.58 -13.30 -9.22
C LEU A 263 0.94 -13.49 -9.22
N VAL A 264 1.63 -12.84 -8.29
CA VAL A 264 3.09 -12.67 -8.36
C VAL A 264 3.81 -13.26 -7.15
N LEU A 265 3.47 -12.82 -5.94
CA LEU A 265 4.32 -13.04 -4.76
C LEU A 265 4.37 -14.50 -4.31
N VAL A 266 3.25 -15.23 -4.43
CA VAL A 266 3.19 -16.66 -4.07
C VAL A 266 4.13 -17.50 -4.94
N ASN A 267 4.18 -17.20 -6.25
CA ASN A 267 5.07 -17.87 -7.19
C ASN A 267 6.54 -17.54 -6.91
N ILE A 268 6.85 -16.27 -6.61
CA ILE A 268 8.19 -15.86 -6.17
C ILE A 268 8.58 -16.60 -4.88
N GLY A 269 7.69 -16.64 -3.90
CA GLY A 269 7.91 -17.35 -2.64
C GLY A 269 8.25 -18.82 -2.84
N GLY A 270 7.54 -19.52 -3.73
CA GLY A 270 7.84 -20.89 -4.09
C GLY A 270 9.18 -21.05 -4.82
N ALA A 271 9.47 -20.21 -5.81
CA ALA A 271 10.71 -20.28 -6.58
C ALA A 271 11.94 -20.03 -5.70
N VAL A 272 11.92 -18.95 -4.91
CA VAL A 272 13.00 -18.58 -4.00
C VAL A 272 13.19 -19.63 -2.91
N SER A 273 12.10 -20.19 -2.35
CA SER A 273 12.18 -21.26 -1.36
C SER A 273 12.84 -22.51 -1.95
N SER A 274 12.49 -22.90 -3.18
CA SER A 274 13.11 -24.05 -3.85
C SER A 274 14.62 -23.87 -4.03
N VAL A 275 15.08 -22.67 -4.38
CA VAL A 275 16.51 -22.38 -4.52
C VAL A 275 17.19 -22.36 -3.16
N LEU A 276 16.68 -21.59 -2.20
CA LEU A 276 17.28 -21.42 -0.88
C LEU A 276 17.36 -22.73 -0.11
N THR A 277 16.31 -23.55 -0.11
CA THR A 277 16.35 -24.86 0.59
C THR A 277 17.43 -25.78 -0.01
N ARG A 278 17.59 -25.81 -1.34
CA ARG A 278 18.64 -26.61 -1.98
C ARG A 278 20.05 -26.12 -1.63
N VAL A 279 20.25 -24.80 -1.62
CA VAL A 279 21.52 -24.19 -1.21
C VAL A 279 21.81 -24.52 0.26
N TYR A 280 20.82 -24.37 1.14
CA TYR A 280 20.95 -24.67 2.56
C TYR A 280 21.35 -26.12 2.83
N ILE A 281 20.70 -27.07 2.16
CA ILE A 281 21.03 -28.50 2.29
C ILE A 281 22.45 -28.77 1.82
N ARG A 282 22.88 -28.17 0.69
CA ARG A 282 24.25 -28.34 0.18
C ARG A 282 25.32 -27.77 1.10
N ILE A 283 25.04 -26.65 1.77
CA ILE A 283 25.95 -26.04 2.74
C ILE A 283 26.02 -26.88 4.01
N LEU A 284 24.91 -27.50 4.44
CA LEU A 284 24.85 -28.34 5.65
C LEU A 284 25.38 -29.77 5.46
N GLN A 285 25.51 -30.25 4.23
CA GLN A 285 26.09 -31.55 3.89
C GLN A 285 27.61 -31.50 3.68
N LYS A 286 28.22 -30.32 3.80
CA LYS A 286 29.67 -30.12 3.89
C LYS A 286 30.05 -29.78 5.32
#